data_AF-A0ABD0ZKW5-F1
#
_entry.id   AF-A0ABD0ZKW5-F1
#
_cell.length_a   1.000
_cell.length_b   1.000
_cell.length_c   1.000
_cell.angle_alpha   90.00
_cell.angle_beta   90.00
_cell.angle_gamma   90.00
#
_symmetry.space_group_name_H-M   'P 1'
#
loop_
_entity.id
_entity.type
_entity.pdbx_description
1 polymer ?
#
loop_
_entity_poly.entity_id
_entity_poly.type
_entity_poly.pdbx_seq_one_letter_code
_entity_poly.pdbx_strand_id
1 'polypeptide(L)'
;MLGKNEAEYVRAKIAVWWDMKDCPIPQGYDGGRIRPSIESAFKKRGYSGPVFITAYADQNQTADDLLQGLSSTGVDVSHTISESICSVMYSDMLEWRSKNPPPATMMIISNQVENVLSWDLARLQQETKYNLFLAYSFSSDIESVLGTSKEWRWKKILKDYKDEEIESAAAAAALFYCKSCKFDCKSLEKFRKHLSSKKHALEEAVNPWGVELDPVTKLWARNYAAKPEYATAKIAVWWNMKDCPVPEGYDATRVRSSIEREFKNLGYSGPVSITAYGDLTQTPDDLLRGLSSTGVDVAHTISDVKYKRMFSDLLAWRDLNPPPATMMVISDQLEQFLAKPLARLQQMKKYNLFLAYSSRPYKMSVLVTSAEWLWESLLAVSEKRRHVLQKCSDRRSESMGVFYCKLCFSDCKSLDHFRNHLSSKEHALEEDNIISHIESLHYQRRQWIEMEMFPKSKRLRKTSG
;
A
#
# COMPACT_ATOMS: atom_id res chain seq x y z
N MET A 1 14.88 3.19 11.77
CA MET A 1 15.26 4.43 12.50
C MET A 1 14.03 5.31 12.59
N LEU A 2 13.30 5.25 13.71
CA LEU A 2 12.16 6.13 14.01
C LEU A 2 12.44 6.73 15.39
N GLY A 3 12.85 7.99 15.41
CA GLY A 3 13.29 8.67 16.63
C GLY A 3 13.33 10.16 16.39
N LYS A 4 12.18 10.81 16.59
CA LYS A 4 11.99 12.26 16.85
C LYS A 4 10.52 12.65 17.04
N ASN A 5 9.56 11.81 16.64
CA ASN A 5 8.12 12.12 16.72
C ASN A 5 7.36 11.45 17.90
N GLU A 6 7.97 10.65 18.77
CA GLU A 6 7.18 9.96 19.83
C GLU A 6 6.58 10.90 20.88
N ALA A 7 7.21 12.06 21.14
CA ALA A 7 6.77 12.99 22.18
C ALA A 7 5.35 13.56 21.95
N GLU A 8 4.95 13.79 20.70
CA GLU A 8 3.62 14.36 20.39
C GLU A 8 2.48 13.35 20.63
N TYR A 9 2.78 12.05 20.63
CA TYR A 9 1.77 10.99 20.83
C TYR A 9 1.65 10.53 22.29
N VAL A 10 2.58 10.90 23.17
CA VAL A 10 2.64 10.43 24.57
C VAL A 10 1.29 10.57 25.28
N ARG A 11 0.61 11.73 25.11
CA ARG A 11 -0.70 12.01 25.73
C ARG A 11 -1.86 12.02 24.73
N ALA A 12 -1.61 11.66 23.48
CA ALA A 12 -2.63 11.66 22.43
C ALA A 12 -3.67 10.56 22.65
N LYS A 13 -4.89 10.75 22.16
CA LYS A 13 -5.95 9.73 22.23
C LYS A 13 -5.50 8.45 21.53
N ILE A 14 -5.83 7.30 22.13
CA ILE A 14 -5.53 5.97 21.61
C ILE A 14 -6.86 5.26 21.33
N ALA A 15 -7.10 4.87 20.09
CA ALA A 15 -8.24 4.03 19.73
C ALA A 15 -7.79 2.63 19.34
N VAL A 16 -8.49 1.62 19.85
CA VAL A 16 -8.19 0.20 19.70
C VAL A 16 -9.40 -0.51 19.10
N TRP A 17 -9.24 -1.07 17.91
CA TRP A 17 -10.25 -1.92 17.27
C TRP A 17 -9.81 -3.37 17.35
N TRP A 18 -10.62 -4.21 17.99
CA TRP A 18 -10.26 -5.58 18.28
C TRP A 18 -11.23 -6.59 17.69
N ASP A 19 -10.73 -7.36 16.73
CA ASP A 19 -11.38 -8.55 16.19
C ASP A 19 -11.19 -9.73 17.17
N MET A 20 -12.24 -10.07 17.92
CA MET A 20 -12.20 -11.17 18.89
C MET A 20 -12.19 -12.55 18.23
N LYS A 21 -12.58 -12.66 16.95
CA LYS A 21 -12.53 -13.92 16.21
C LYS A 21 -11.08 -14.24 15.84
N ASP A 22 -10.36 -13.25 15.33
CA ASP A 22 -8.95 -13.39 14.96
C ASP A 22 -8.02 -13.44 16.17
N CYS A 23 -8.33 -12.67 17.20
CA CYS A 23 -7.57 -12.55 18.44
C CYS A 23 -8.45 -12.89 19.65
N PRO A 24 -8.79 -14.18 19.85
CA PRO A 24 -9.73 -14.57 20.91
C PRO A 24 -9.14 -14.43 22.30
N ILE A 25 -10.04 -14.28 23.28
CA ILE A 25 -9.69 -14.39 24.69
C ILE A 25 -9.36 -15.87 24.97
N PRO A 26 -8.18 -16.20 25.54
CA PRO A 26 -7.84 -17.57 25.90
C PRO A 26 -8.85 -18.16 26.90
N GLN A 27 -9.11 -19.46 26.80
CA GLN A 27 -10.01 -20.15 27.73
C GLN A 27 -9.54 -19.96 29.18
N GLY A 28 -10.46 -19.59 30.07
CA GLY A 28 -10.20 -19.33 31.48
C GLY A 28 -9.50 -17.99 31.77
N TYR A 29 -9.26 -17.16 30.76
CA TYR A 29 -8.73 -15.82 30.96
C TYR A 29 -9.85 -14.84 31.34
N ASP A 30 -9.62 -14.06 32.39
CA ASP A 30 -10.57 -13.05 32.88
C ASP A 30 -10.69 -11.87 31.90
N GLY A 31 -11.90 -11.66 31.36
CA GLY A 31 -12.20 -10.56 30.44
C GLY A 31 -11.90 -9.17 31.03
N GLY A 32 -11.99 -9.00 32.35
CA GLY A 32 -11.64 -7.75 33.04
C GLY A 32 -10.15 -7.41 32.95
N ARG A 33 -9.27 -8.36 32.59
CA ARG A 33 -7.83 -8.10 32.45
C ARG A 33 -7.43 -7.58 31.07
N ILE A 34 -8.34 -7.57 30.10
CA ILE A 34 -8.03 -7.18 28.71
C ILE A 34 -7.60 -5.71 28.61
N ARG A 35 -8.41 -4.77 29.11
CA ARG A 35 -8.08 -3.34 29.07
C ARG A 35 -6.78 -3.04 29.81
N PRO A 36 -6.58 -3.46 31.07
CA PRO A 36 -5.32 -3.24 31.78
C PRO A 36 -4.10 -3.80 31.05
N SER A 37 -4.24 -4.96 30.40
CA SER A 37 -3.14 -5.56 29.61
C SER A 37 -2.75 -4.69 28.42
N ILE A 38 -3.73 -4.14 27.70
CA ILE A 38 -3.50 -3.24 26.55
C ILE A 38 -2.92 -1.91 27.02
N GLU A 39 -3.47 -1.30 28.07
CA GLU A 39 -2.98 -0.04 28.63
C GLU A 39 -1.55 -0.17 29.19
N SER A 40 -1.23 -1.29 29.87
CA SER A 40 0.13 -1.62 30.33
C SER A 40 1.11 -1.72 29.15
N ALA A 41 0.70 -2.35 28.05
CA ALA A 41 1.53 -2.47 26.85
C ALA A 41 1.87 -1.10 26.24
N PHE A 42 0.94 -0.14 26.27
CA PHE A 42 1.17 1.25 25.88
C PHE A 42 2.06 2.00 26.89
N LYS A 43 1.77 1.88 28.19
CA LYS A 43 2.54 2.52 29.28
C LYS A 43 4.01 2.13 29.26
N LYS A 44 4.31 0.84 29.01
CA LYS A 44 5.68 0.31 28.84
C LYS A 44 6.44 0.94 27.66
N ARG A 45 5.75 1.64 26.77
CA ARG A 45 6.34 2.41 25.64
C ARG A 45 6.26 3.92 25.83
N GLY A 46 5.87 4.38 27.01
CA GLY A 46 5.76 5.80 27.32
C GLY A 46 4.48 6.46 26.80
N TYR A 47 3.46 5.69 26.41
CA TYR A 47 2.16 6.23 26.03
C TYR A 47 1.23 6.22 27.24
N SER A 48 0.66 7.38 27.55
CA SER A 48 -0.21 7.61 28.72
C SER A 48 -1.48 8.38 28.35
N GLY A 49 -1.83 8.45 27.06
CA GLY A 49 -3.06 9.08 26.59
C GLY A 49 -4.30 8.22 26.88
N PRO A 50 -5.51 8.81 26.80
CA PRO A 50 -6.75 8.09 27.05
C PRO A 50 -6.98 6.99 26.01
N VAL A 51 -7.31 5.79 26.47
CA VAL A 51 -7.52 4.59 25.63
C VAL A 51 -9.00 4.27 25.48
N PHE A 52 -9.44 4.16 24.22
CA PHE A 52 -10.79 3.74 23.82
C PHE A 52 -10.67 2.38 23.13
N ILE A 53 -11.37 1.37 23.66
CA ILE A 53 -11.26 -0.02 23.18
C ILE A 53 -12.64 -0.49 22.77
N THR A 54 -12.71 -1.08 21.58
CA THR A 54 -13.94 -1.67 21.07
C THR A 54 -13.68 -3.09 20.58
N ALA A 55 -14.45 -4.03 21.12
CA ALA A 55 -14.36 -5.45 20.84
C ALA A 55 -15.46 -5.89 19.87
N TYR A 56 -15.09 -6.49 18.75
CA TYR A 56 -15.97 -6.89 17.66
C TYR A 56 -16.03 -8.42 17.56
N ALA A 57 -17.24 -8.96 17.58
CA ALA A 57 -17.48 -10.39 17.39
C ALA A 57 -18.94 -10.66 17.04
N ASP A 58 -19.23 -11.90 16.65
CA ASP A 58 -20.56 -12.45 16.81
C ASP A 58 -20.83 -12.69 18.30
N GLN A 59 -21.42 -11.69 18.94
CA GLN A 59 -21.70 -11.73 20.37
C GLN A 59 -22.76 -12.76 20.77
N ASN A 60 -23.47 -13.42 19.83
CA ASN A 60 -24.29 -14.58 20.17
C ASN A 60 -23.45 -15.75 20.70
N GLN A 61 -22.16 -15.79 20.34
CA GLN A 61 -21.24 -16.87 20.70
C GLN A 61 -20.35 -16.54 21.91
N THR A 62 -20.27 -15.27 22.31
CA THR A 62 -19.47 -14.84 23.45
C THR A 62 -20.19 -15.16 24.76
N ALA A 63 -19.48 -15.62 25.79
CA ALA A 63 -20.06 -15.91 27.10
C ALA A 63 -20.35 -14.62 27.92
N ASP A 64 -21.38 -14.65 28.77
CA ASP A 64 -21.82 -13.49 29.56
C ASP A 64 -20.78 -12.99 30.56
N ASP A 65 -20.04 -13.89 31.19
CA ASP A 65 -18.96 -13.56 32.11
C ASP A 65 -17.84 -12.77 31.42
N LEU A 66 -17.49 -13.13 30.19
CA LEU A 66 -16.52 -12.39 29.39
C LEU A 66 -17.05 -11.00 29.01
N LEU A 67 -18.31 -10.90 28.55
CA LEU A 67 -18.93 -9.61 28.22
C LEU A 67 -19.05 -8.69 29.45
N GLN A 68 -19.36 -9.27 30.60
CA GLN A 68 -19.42 -8.55 31.87
C GLN A 68 -18.03 -8.06 32.29
N GLY A 69 -16.99 -8.90 32.15
CA GLY A 69 -15.60 -8.52 32.40
C GLY A 69 -15.13 -7.37 31.51
N LEU A 70 -15.36 -7.46 30.20
CA LEU A 70 -15.03 -6.40 29.24
C LEU A 70 -15.73 -5.08 29.59
N SER A 71 -17.06 -5.11 29.73
CA SER A 71 -17.84 -3.91 30.01
C SER A 71 -17.53 -3.28 31.37
N SER A 72 -17.20 -4.09 32.39
CA SER A 72 -16.81 -3.59 33.73
C SER A 72 -15.56 -2.72 33.72
N THR A 73 -14.70 -2.89 32.72
CA THR A 73 -13.50 -2.09 32.52
C THR A 73 -13.67 -1.00 31.47
N GLY A 74 -14.88 -0.79 30.92
CA GLY A 74 -15.12 0.24 29.92
C GLY A 74 -14.65 -0.13 28.51
N VAL A 75 -14.58 -1.43 28.18
CA VAL A 75 -14.42 -1.90 26.79
C VAL A 75 -15.80 -1.93 26.14
N ASP A 76 -15.96 -1.19 25.04
CA ASP A 76 -17.19 -1.22 24.25
C ASP A 76 -17.29 -2.54 23.49
N VAL A 77 -18.51 -3.05 23.33
CA VAL A 77 -18.78 -4.35 22.70
C VAL A 77 -19.69 -4.16 21.49
N SER A 78 -19.17 -4.48 20.31
CA SER A 78 -19.91 -4.48 19.05
C SER A 78 -20.35 -5.89 18.69
N HIS A 79 -21.64 -6.06 18.43
CA HIS A 79 -22.16 -7.23 17.75
C HIS A 79 -22.22 -7.03 16.24
N THR A 80 -21.70 -8.03 15.52
CA THR A 80 -21.76 -8.17 14.06
C THR A 80 -21.50 -9.63 13.69
N ILE A 81 -22.00 -10.07 12.54
CA ILE A 81 -21.69 -11.40 12.01
C ILE A 81 -20.20 -11.55 11.70
N SER A 82 -19.72 -12.79 11.79
CA SER A 82 -18.30 -13.14 11.67
C SER A 82 -17.64 -12.69 10.37
N GLU A 83 -18.40 -12.56 9.30
CA GLU A 83 -17.96 -12.17 7.96
C GLU A 83 -17.84 -10.64 7.81
N SER A 84 -18.54 -9.87 8.65
CA SER A 84 -18.63 -8.41 8.55
C SER A 84 -17.75 -7.66 9.56
N ILE A 85 -17.07 -8.37 10.48
CA ILE A 85 -16.24 -7.78 11.55
C ILE A 85 -15.29 -6.70 11.01
N CYS A 86 -14.48 -7.03 10.00
CA CYS A 86 -13.52 -6.07 9.43
C CYS A 86 -14.18 -4.85 8.77
N SER A 87 -15.33 -5.02 8.10
CA SER A 87 -16.08 -3.91 7.48
C SER A 87 -16.63 -2.96 8.54
N VAL A 88 -17.18 -3.51 9.63
CA VAL A 88 -17.69 -2.72 10.75
C VAL A 88 -16.57 -2.00 11.49
N MET A 89 -15.45 -2.69 11.77
CA MET A 89 -14.25 -2.08 12.34
C MET A 89 -13.75 -0.92 11.48
N TYR A 90 -13.70 -1.10 10.15
CA TYR A 90 -13.26 -0.07 9.22
C TYR A 90 -14.19 1.15 9.24
N SER A 91 -15.51 0.92 9.23
CA SER A 91 -16.51 1.99 9.31
C SER A 91 -16.37 2.83 10.59
N ASP A 92 -16.25 2.16 11.75
CA ASP A 92 -16.05 2.84 13.04
C ASP A 92 -14.72 3.59 13.09
N MET A 93 -13.68 3.02 12.49
CA MET A 93 -12.38 3.65 12.36
C MET A 93 -12.44 4.94 11.53
N LEU A 94 -13.16 4.94 10.39
CA LEU A 94 -13.37 6.16 9.60
C LEU A 94 -14.14 7.22 10.37
N GLU A 95 -15.20 6.83 11.08
CA GLU A 95 -15.98 7.75 11.92
C GLU A 95 -15.09 8.37 13.01
N TRP A 96 -14.30 7.56 13.70
CA TRP A 96 -13.41 8.04 14.75
C TRP A 96 -12.36 9.02 14.22
N ARG A 97 -11.70 8.70 13.09
CA ARG A 97 -10.69 9.56 12.45
C ARG A 97 -11.26 10.93 12.06
N SER A 98 -12.52 10.98 11.62
CA SER A 98 -13.18 12.25 11.26
C SER A 98 -13.32 13.21 12.44
N LYS A 99 -13.39 12.66 13.67
CA LYS A 99 -13.55 13.41 14.93
C LYS A 99 -12.25 13.61 15.69
N ASN A 100 -11.17 12.90 15.31
CA ASN A 100 -9.91 12.86 16.07
C ASN A 100 -8.71 12.97 15.12
N PRO A 101 -8.45 14.16 14.52
CA PRO A 101 -7.29 14.35 13.66
C PRO A 101 -5.97 14.17 14.42
N PRO A 102 -4.84 13.89 13.73
CA PRO A 102 -3.54 13.75 14.37
C PRO A 102 -3.11 15.01 15.17
N PRO A 103 -2.31 14.86 16.24
CA PRO A 103 -1.69 13.62 16.72
C PRO A 103 -2.69 12.71 17.45
N ALA A 104 -2.75 11.45 17.00
CA ALA A 104 -3.60 10.42 17.56
C ALA A 104 -2.97 9.05 17.28
N THR A 105 -3.24 8.08 18.16
CA THR A 105 -2.71 6.71 18.06
C THR A 105 -3.84 5.75 17.74
N MET A 106 -3.56 4.84 16.81
CA MET A 106 -4.46 3.79 16.37
C MET A 106 -3.83 2.43 16.64
N MET A 107 -4.59 1.49 17.17
CA MET A 107 -4.22 0.10 17.31
C MET A 107 -5.26 -0.82 16.71
N ILE A 108 -4.81 -1.75 15.88
CA ILE A 108 -5.69 -2.75 15.27
C ILE A 108 -5.24 -4.14 15.73
N ILE A 109 -6.18 -4.89 16.29
CA ILE A 109 -5.96 -6.24 16.80
C ILE A 109 -6.73 -7.21 15.90
N SER A 110 -6.08 -7.73 14.86
CA SER A 110 -6.68 -8.61 13.85
C SER A 110 -5.58 -9.26 13.01
N ASN A 111 -5.85 -10.45 12.47
CA ASN A 111 -4.96 -11.12 11.50
C ASN A 111 -5.24 -10.67 10.06
N GLN A 112 -6.32 -9.91 9.84
CA GLN A 112 -6.79 -9.49 8.51
C GLN A 112 -6.28 -8.11 8.07
N VAL A 113 -5.50 -7.41 8.90
CA VAL A 113 -5.00 -6.05 8.60
C VAL A 113 -4.32 -5.99 7.24
N GLU A 114 -3.40 -6.92 6.96
CA GLU A 114 -2.64 -6.92 5.70
C GLU A 114 -3.51 -7.11 4.46
N ASN A 115 -4.57 -7.90 4.55
CA ASN A 115 -5.39 -8.26 3.39
C ASN A 115 -6.57 -7.30 3.17
N VAL A 116 -7.05 -6.66 4.24
CA VAL A 116 -8.32 -5.89 4.20
C VAL A 116 -8.12 -4.40 4.45
N LEU A 117 -7.23 -4.03 5.39
CA LEU A 117 -7.11 -2.64 5.87
C LEU A 117 -5.83 -1.94 5.41
N SER A 118 -4.82 -2.71 4.96
CA SER A 118 -3.48 -2.20 4.64
C SER A 118 -3.50 -1.14 3.54
N TRP A 119 -4.41 -1.25 2.56
CA TRP A 119 -4.48 -0.29 1.46
C TRP A 119 -4.85 1.12 1.95
N ASP A 120 -5.83 1.24 2.84
CA ASP A 120 -6.27 2.51 3.40
C ASP A 120 -5.21 3.05 4.37
N LEU A 121 -4.75 2.20 5.29
CA LEU A 121 -3.77 2.58 6.30
C LEU A 121 -2.45 3.04 5.66
N ALA A 122 -2.00 2.37 4.60
CA ALA A 122 -0.79 2.77 3.89
C ALA A 122 -0.93 4.15 3.26
N ARG A 123 -2.08 4.44 2.65
CA ARG A 123 -2.40 5.77 2.08
C ARG A 123 -2.47 6.83 3.18
N LEU A 124 -3.14 6.50 4.29
CA LEU A 124 -3.26 7.37 5.45
C LEU A 124 -1.88 7.80 5.99
N GLN A 125 -0.90 6.89 6.02
CA GLN A 125 0.48 7.18 6.45
C GLN A 125 1.24 8.08 5.47
N GLN A 126 0.83 8.13 4.21
CA GLN A 126 1.44 9.00 3.21
C GLN A 126 0.99 10.46 3.38
N GLU A 127 -0.21 10.70 3.91
CA GLU A 127 -0.78 12.04 4.07
C GLU A 127 -0.73 12.58 5.50
N THR A 128 -1.01 11.71 6.47
CA THR A 128 -1.24 12.10 7.86
C THR A 128 -0.16 11.53 8.79
N LYS A 129 -0.25 11.89 10.07
CA LYS A 129 0.68 11.45 11.11
C LYS A 129 -0.04 10.63 12.20
N TYR A 130 -0.97 9.74 11.85
CA TYR A 130 -1.45 8.79 12.86
C TYR A 130 -0.31 7.85 13.26
N ASN A 131 -0.18 7.63 14.56
CA ASN A 131 0.73 6.62 15.07
C ASN A 131 0.04 5.25 15.05
N LEU A 132 0.68 4.23 14.46
CA LEU A 132 0.05 2.94 14.21
C LEU A 132 0.72 1.81 15.00
N PHE A 133 -0.12 1.03 15.68
CA PHE A 133 0.24 -0.19 16.36
C PHE A 133 -0.61 -1.36 15.84
N LEU A 134 -0.03 -2.56 15.80
CA LEU A 134 -0.77 -3.76 15.42
C LEU A 134 -0.62 -4.87 16.47
N ALA A 135 -1.63 -5.71 16.58
CA ALA A 135 -1.51 -6.99 17.28
C ALA A 135 -2.22 -8.10 16.51
N TYR A 136 -1.63 -9.30 16.54
CA TYR A 136 -2.12 -10.47 15.79
C TYR A 136 -1.92 -11.75 16.59
N SER A 137 -2.73 -12.77 16.32
CA SER A 137 -2.57 -14.11 16.90
C SER A 137 -1.41 -14.86 16.26
N PHE A 138 -1.22 -14.69 14.95
CA PHE A 138 -0.10 -15.26 14.18
C PHE A 138 0.48 -14.17 13.28
N SER A 139 1.82 -14.08 13.24
CA SER A 139 2.52 -13.18 12.32
C SER A 139 2.46 -13.77 10.92
N SER A 140 2.22 -12.93 9.92
CA SER A 140 2.51 -13.27 8.53
C SER A 140 3.98 -12.94 8.25
N ASP A 141 4.70 -13.80 7.53
CA ASP A 141 6.06 -13.53 7.05
C ASP A 141 6.10 -12.56 5.86
N ILE A 142 4.93 -12.06 5.41
CA ILE A 142 4.83 -11.10 4.32
C ILE A 142 5.27 -9.73 4.82
N GLU A 143 6.19 -9.13 4.08
CA GLU A 143 6.63 -7.76 4.31
C GLU A 143 5.44 -6.78 4.20
N SER A 144 5.08 -6.15 5.33
CA SER A 144 3.98 -5.19 5.43
C SER A 144 4.34 -3.85 4.76
N VAL A 145 3.39 -3.23 4.08
CA VAL A 145 3.53 -1.86 3.55
C VAL A 145 3.38 -0.80 4.66
N LEU A 146 2.90 -1.20 5.84
CA LEU A 146 2.61 -0.31 6.96
C LEU A 146 3.85 -0.02 7.80
N GLY A 147 4.06 1.25 8.12
CA GLY A 147 5.06 1.64 9.12
C GLY A 147 4.46 1.57 10.52
N THR A 148 4.80 0.57 11.33
CA THR A 148 4.26 0.43 12.70
C THR A 148 5.27 0.89 13.75
N SER A 149 4.79 1.50 14.83
CA SER A 149 5.62 1.81 16.00
C SER A 149 5.92 0.55 16.81
N LYS A 150 4.94 -0.36 16.87
CA LYS A 150 5.17 -1.73 17.30
C LYS A 150 4.05 -2.66 16.82
N GLU A 151 4.46 -3.91 16.62
CA GLU A 151 3.60 -5.07 16.54
C GLU A 151 3.74 -6.00 17.76
N TRP A 152 2.63 -6.60 18.17
CA TRP A 152 2.61 -7.62 19.22
C TRP A 152 1.96 -8.91 18.77
N ARG A 153 2.43 -10.02 19.35
CA ARG A 153 1.61 -11.23 19.43
C ARG A 153 0.53 -11.02 20.49
N TRP A 154 -0.73 -11.23 20.13
CA TRP A 154 -1.89 -11.02 21.00
C TRP A 154 -1.74 -11.73 22.35
N LYS A 155 -1.41 -13.02 22.34
CA LYS A 155 -1.17 -13.82 23.56
C LYS A 155 -0.05 -13.27 24.44
N LYS A 156 0.90 -12.51 23.88
CA LYS A 156 2.00 -11.91 24.65
C LYS A 156 1.52 -10.68 25.42
N ILE A 157 0.65 -9.84 24.84
CA ILE A 157 0.01 -8.72 25.55
C ILE A 157 -0.69 -9.23 26.81
N LEU A 158 -1.45 -10.32 26.68
CA LEU A 158 -2.23 -10.89 27.78
C LEU A 158 -1.38 -11.56 28.88
N LYS A 159 -0.20 -12.09 28.52
CA LYS A 159 0.71 -12.78 29.45
C LYS A 159 1.64 -11.83 30.20
N ASP A 160 2.06 -10.74 29.57
CA ASP A 160 3.04 -9.81 30.11
C ASP A 160 2.44 -8.84 31.15
N TYR A 161 1.11 -8.88 31.34
CA TYR A 161 0.40 -8.12 32.36
C TYR A 161 0.50 -8.79 33.73
N LYS A 162 0.78 -8.01 34.78
CA LYS A 162 0.84 -8.45 36.18
C LYS A 162 -0.12 -7.63 37.01
N ASP A 163 -0.79 -8.28 37.96
CA ASP A 163 -1.87 -7.69 38.77
C ASP A 163 -1.41 -6.51 39.67
N GLU A 164 -0.11 -6.29 39.82
CA GLU A 164 0.47 -5.20 40.63
C GLU A 164 0.46 -3.83 39.92
N GLU A 165 0.06 -3.74 38.65
CA GLU A 165 0.05 -2.49 37.85
C GLU A 165 -1.32 -1.76 37.84
N ILE A 166 -2.22 -2.05 38.80
CA ILE A 166 -3.58 -1.48 38.86
C ILE A 166 -3.55 -0.02 39.39
N GLU A 167 -3.51 0.96 38.49
CA GLU A 167 -4.00 2.32 38.76
C GLU A 167 -5.33 2.49 37.99
N SER A 168 -6.44 2.05 38.60
CA SER A 168 -7.76 2.17 37.98
C SER A 168 -8.28 3.60 38.05
N ALA A 169 -8.14 4.35 36.95
CA ALA A 169 -8.98 5.51 36.73
C ALA A 169 -10.42 5.02 36.43
N ALA A 170 -11.44 5.70 36.97
CA ALA A 170 -12.84 5.33 36.73
C ALA A 170 -13.13 5.30 35.22
N ALA A 171 -13.32 4.10 34.67
CA ALA A 171 -13.61 3.92 33.26
C ALA A 171 -15.02 4.48 32.95
N ALA A 172 -15.15 5.15 31.81
CA ALA A 172 -16.47 5.53 31.30
C ALA A 172 -17.32 4.26 31.11
N ALA A 173 -18.63 4.37 31.34
CA ALA A 173 -19.54 3.23 31.19
C ALA A 173 -19.51 2.70 29.75
N ALA A 174 -19.13 1.43 29.59
CA ALA A 174 -19.11 0.73 28.30
C ALA A 174 -20.49 0.69 27.66
N LEU A 175 -20.50 0.69 26.33
CA LEU A 175 -21.68 0.47 25.51
C LEU A 175 -21.63 -0.91 24.83
N PHE A 176 -22.78 -1.57 24.84
CA PHE A 176 -23.08 -2.68 23.94
C PHE A 176 -23.85 -2.12 22.74
N TYR A 177 -23.38 -2.37 21.52
CA TYR A 177 -24.07 -1.92 20.33
C TYR A 177 -24.14 -2.98 19.24
N CYS A 178 -25.18 -2.89 18.42
CA CYS A 178 -25.44 -3.74 17.26
C CYS A 178 -25.66 -2.83 16.05
N LYS A 179 -24.70 -2.83 15.13
CA LYS A 179 -24.71 -1.92 13.96
C LYS A 179 -25.82 -2.27 12.98
N SER A 180 -26.08 -3.56 12.73
CA SER A 180 -27.16 -4.03 11.86
C SER A 180 -28.50 -3.42 12.28
N CYS A 181 -28.75 -3.32 13.59
CA CYS A 181 -30.02 -2.80 14.12
C CYS A 181 -29.98 -1.34 14.57
N LYS A 182 -28.84 -0.64 14.44
CA LYS A 182 -28.62 0.70 15.04
C LYS A 182 -29.05 0.77 16.51
N PHE A 183 -28.68 -0.25 17.28
CA PHE A 183 -29.05 -0.41 18.68
C PHE A 183 -27.82 -0.18 19.57
N ASP A 184 -27.98 0.56 20.67
CA ASP A 184 -26.97 0.70 21.72
C ASP A 184 -27.62 0.67 23.12
N CYS A 185 -26.91 0.12 24.10
CA CYS A 185 -27.33 0.13 25.49
C CYS A 185 -26.14 -0.06 26.45
N LYS A 186 -26.38 0.16 27.76
CA LYS A 186 -25.39 -0.06 28.83
C LYS A 186 -25.62 -1.35 29.64
N SER A 187 -26.65 -2.13 29.31
CA SER A 187 -27.08 -3.30 30.10
C SER A 187 -26.92 -4.57 29.28
N LEU A 188 -26.11 -5.51 29.78
CA LEU A 188 -25.90 -6.81 29.15
C LEU A 188 -27.23 -7.56 28.99
N GLU A 189 -28.12 -7.51 29.97
CA GLU A 189 -29.45 -8.13 29.89
C GLU A 189 -30.28 -7.55 28.74
N LYS A 190 -30.33 -6.22 28.59
CA LYS A 190 -31.04 -5.58 27.47
C LYS A 190 -30.41 -5.95 26.12
N PHE A 191 -29.09 -6.03 26.07
CA PHE A 191 -28.36 -6.44 24.88
C PHE A 191 -28.67 -7.89 24.48
N ARG A 192 -28.66 -8.83 25.43
CA ARG A 192 -29.05 -10.22 25.19
C ARG A 192 -30.47 -10.35 24.71
N LYS A 193 -31.40 -9.63 25.34
CA LYS A 193 -32.80 -9.58 24.92
C LYS A 193 -32.96 -9.01 23.50
N HIS A 194 -32.13 -8.06 23.12
CA HIS A 194 -32.10 -7.52 21.76
C HIS A 194 -31.62 -8.59 20.76
N LEU A 195 -30.48 -9.23 21.01
CA LEU A 195 -29.90 -10.25 20.12
C LEU A 195 -30.83 -11.48 19.99
N SER A 196 -31.52 -11.88 21.06
CA SER A 196 -32.48 -12.99 20.98
C SER A 196 -33.81 -12.63 20.29
N SER A 197 -33.98 -11.39 19.83
CA SER A 197 -35.25 -10.93 19.27
C SER A 197 -35.42 -11.36 17.80
N LYS A 198 -36.65 -11.72 17.42
CA LYS A 198 -37.01 -12.00 16.02
C LYS A 198 -36.69 -10.81 15.09
N LYS A 199 -36.81 -9.59 15.59
CA LYS A 199 -36.47 -8.37 14.85
C LYS A 199 -34.99 -8.33 14.48
N HIS A 200 -34.12 -8.65 15.44
CA HIS A 200 -32.68 -8.71 15.19
C HIS A 200 -32.33 -9.80 14.17
N ALA A 201 -32.83 -11.02 14.35
CA ALA A 201 -32.59 -12.11 13.40
C ALA A 201 -33.03 -11.78 11.96
N LEU A 202 -34.16 -11.07 11.80
CA LEU A 202 -34.62 -10.61 10.49
C LEU A 202 -33.71 -9.53 9.90
N GLU A 203 -33.35 -8.52 10.70
CA GLU A 203 -32.49 -7.42 10.24
C GLU A 203 -31.11 -7.92 9.81
N GLU A 204 -30.53 -8.85 10.55
CA GLU A 204 -29.24 -9.46 10.24
C GLU A 204 -29.28 -10.29 8.96
N ALA A 205 -30.39 -11.00 8.69
CA ALA A 205 -30.57 -11.76 7.46
C ALA A 205 -30.80 -10.88 6.22
N VAL A 206 -31.51 -9.75 6.39
CA VAL A 206 -31.85 -8.83 5.29
C VAL A 206 -30.70 -7.88 4.96
N ASN A 207 -29.95 -7.46 5.98
CA ASN A 207 -28.86 -6.49 5.85
C ASN A 207 -27.58 -7.01 6.53
N PRO A 208 -26.97 -8.09 5.99
CA PRO A 208 -25.62 -8.44 6.37
C PRO A 208 -24.72 -7.29 5.91
N TRP A 209 -24.38 -6.38 6.83
CA TRP A 209 -23.65 -5.15 6.53
C TRP A 209 -22.50 -5.43 5.56
N GLY A 210 -22.57 -4.75 4.41
CA GLY A 210 -21.86 -5.12 3.19
C GLY A 210 -20.34 -5.25 3.37
N VAL A 211 -19.83 -6.32 2.75
CA VAL A 211 -18.40 -6.64 2.56
C VAL A 211 -17.72 -5.67 1.56
N GLU A 212 -18.47 -4.77 0.95
CA GLU A 212 -18.00 -4.05 -0.23
C GLU A 212 -17.49 -2.64 0.08
N LEU A 213 -16.19 -2.56 0.34
CA LEU A 213 -15.39 -1.35 0.15
C LEU A 213 -15.19 -1.01 -1.35
N ASP A 214 -15.64 -1.91 -2.24
CA ASP A 214 -15.37 -1.95 -3.68
C ASP A 214 -15.92 -0.74 -4.49
N PRO A 215 -17.10 -0.14 -4.18
CA PRO A 215 -17.59 1.00 -4.96
C PRO A 215 -16.72 2.26 -4.81
N VAL A 216 -16.17 2.51 -3.62
CA VAL A 216 -15.31 3.67 -3.34
C VAL A 216 -13.94 3.50 -4.00
N THR A 217 -13.41 2.28 -4.00
CA THR A 217 -12.10 1.96 -4.59
C THR A 217 -12.10 1.91 -6.12
N LYS A 218 -13.26 1.92 -6.79
CA LYS A 218 -13.35 1.95 -8.28
C LYS A 218 -13.31 3.34 -8.90
N LEU A 219 -13.69 4.39 -8.16
CA LEU A 219 -13.93 5.74 -8.71
C LEU A 219 -12.89 6.81 -8.27
N TRP A 220 -11.74 6.38 -7.76
CA TRP A 220 -10.85 7.20 -6.94
C TRP A 220 -9.90 8.17 -7.66
N ALA A 221 -9.73 8.10 -8.98
CA ALA A 221 -8.78 9.01 -9.62
C ALA A 221 -9.32 10.43 -9.77
N ARG A 222 -8.48 11.40 -9.41
CA ARG A 222 -8.64 12.81 -9.74
C ARG A 222 -7.28 13.40 -10.09
N ASN A 223 -7.27 14.28 -11.07
CA ASN A 223 -6.11 15.08 -11.40
C ASN A 223 -6.19 16.40 -10.64
N TYR A 224 -5.22 16.65 -9.77
CA TYR A 224 -5.18 17.84 -8.94
C TYR A 224 -4.18 18.86 -9.52
N ALA A 225 -4.51 20.15 -9.37
CA ALA A 225 -3.58 21.21 -9.70
C ALA A 225 -2.31 21.10 -8.84
N ALA A 226 -1.17 21.50 -9.40
CA ALA A 226 0.11 21.48 -8.74
C ALA A 226 0.07 22.31 -7.46
N LYS A 227 0.50 21.71 -6.35
CA LYS A 227 0.80 22.48 -5.14
C LYS A 227 2.04 23.36 -5.41
N PRO A 228 2.13 24.55 -4.80
CA PRO A 228 3.23 25.49 -5.05
C PRO A 228 4.62 24.86 -4.93
N GLU A 229 4.83 23.97 -3.95
CA GLU A 229 6.13 23.32 -3.75
C GLU A 229 6.55 22.37 -4.89
N TYR A 230 5.60 21.81 -5.65
CA TYR A 230 5.89 20.89 -6.76
C TYR A 230 5.79 21.54 -8.15
N ALA A 231 5.22 22.74 -8.26
CA ALA A 231 4.92 23.38 -9.54
C ALA A 231 6.15 23.57 -10.44
N THR A 232 7.33 23.78 -9.87
CA THR A 232 8.61 23.94 -10.61
C THR A 232 9.63 22.85 -10.27
N ALA A 233 9.25 21.86 -9.45
CA ALA A 233 10.10 20.76 -9.03
C ALA A 233 10.40 19.81 -10.17
N LYS A 234 11.55 19.12 -10.11
CA LYS A 234 11.95 18.13 -11.13
C LYS A 234 10.94 16.99 -11.19
N ILE A 235 10.70 16.51 -12.41
CA ILE A 235 9.81 15.39 -12.71
C ILE A 235 10.62 14.29 -13.41
N ALA A 236 10.57 13.07 -12.89
CA ALA A 236 11.16 11.91 -13.56
C ALA A 236 10.08 10.88 -13.93
N VAL A 237 10.18 10.36 -15.15
CA VAL A 237 9.21 9.44 -15.75
C VAL A 237 9.90 8.13 -16.10
N TRP A 238 9.42 7.02 -15.52
CA TRP A 238 9.83 5.66 -15.86
C TRP A 238 8.71 4.98 -16.61
N TRP A 239 8.95 4.69 -17.89
CA TRP A 239 7.93 4.21 -18.80
C TRP A 239 8.23 2.81 -19.30
N ASN A 240 7.35 1.85 -19.01
CA ASN A 240 7.41 0.52 -19.61
C ASN A 240 6.71 0.53 -20.98
N MET A 241 7.49 0.48 -22.05
CA MET A 241 7.01 0.50 -23.44
C MET A 241 6.22 -0.75 -23.83
N LYS A 242 6.38 -1.88 -23.12
CA LYS A 242 5.59 -3.09 -23.39
C LYS A 242 4.14 -2.94 -22.93
N ASP A 243 3.94 -2.33 -21.76
CA ASP A 243 2.60 -2.15 -21.18
C ASP A 243 1.88 -0.98 -21.85
N CYS A 244 2.62 0.08 -22.16
CA CYS A 244 2.09 1.29 -22.78
C CYS A 244 2.89 1.60 -24.06
N PRO A 245 2.71 0.84 -25.15
CA PRO A 245 3.47 1.03 -26.39
C PRO A 245 3.08 2.33 -27.09
N VAL A 246 3.99 2.88 -27.90
CA VAL A 246 3.62 3.95 -28.84
C VAL A 246 2.61 3.35 -29.84
N PRO A 247 1.41 3.94 -29.99
CA PRO A 247 0.40 3.41 -30.90
C PRO A 247 0.91 3.40 -32.35
N GLU A 248 0.43 2.44 -33.14
CA GLU A 248 0.75 2.37 -34.56
C GLU A 248 0.37 3.66 -35.29
N GLY A 249 1.27 4.18 -36.12
CA GLY A 249 1.10 5.45 -36.84
C GLY A 249 1.25 6.71 -35.97
N TYR A 250 1.50 6.58 -34.66
CA TYR A 250 1.80 7.73 -33.81
C TYR A 250 3.26 8.17 -33.96
N ASP A 251 3.46 9.48 -34.18
CA ASP A 251 4.81 10.06 -34.27
C ASP A 251 5.51 10.06 -32.89
N ALA A 252 6.52 9.20 -32.75
CA ALA A 252 7.28 9.03 -31.52
C ALA A 252 7.93 10.33 -31.00
N THR A 253 8.24 11.29 -31.89
CA THR A 253 8.79 12.59 -31.47
C THR A 253 7.79 13.41 -30.65
N ARG A 254 6.51 13.06 -30.68
CA ARG A 254 5.45 13.78 -29.95
C ARG A 254 5.23 13.25 -28.54
N VAL A 255 5.80 12.11 -28.17
CA VAL A 255 5.57 11.47 -26.86
C VAL A 255 5.96 12.40 -25.70
N ARG A 256 7.20 12.92 -25.68
CA ARG A 256 7.66 13.87 -24.64
C ARG A 256 6.71 15.08 -24.56
N SER A 257 6.46 15.73 -25.69
CA SER A 257 5.64 16.95 -25.73
C SER A 257 4.20 16.72 -25.25
N SER A 258 3.65 15.52 -25.47
CA SER A 258 2.30 15.18 -25.03
C SER A 258 2.24 14.94 -23.52
N ILE A 259 3.24 14.26 -22.96
CA ILE A 259 3.38 14.08 -21.50
C ILE A 259 3.56 15.44 -20.80
N GLU A 260 4.52 16.25 -21.27
CA GLU A 260 4.78 17.58 -20.69
C GLU A 260 3.59 18.53 -20.80
N ARG A 261 2.79 18.42 -21.87
CA ARG A 261 1.55 19.18 -22.03
C ARG A 261 0.57 18.87 -20.90
N GLU A 262 0.36 17.60 -20.58
CA GLU A 262 -0.58 17.21 -19.51
C GLU A 262 -0.07 17.65 -18.12
N PHE A 263 1.24 17.63 -17.88
CA PHE A 263 1.83 18.22 -16.69
C PHE A 263 1.54 19.72 -16.60
N LYS A 264 1.74 20.45 -17.71
CA LYS A 264 1.48 21.90 -17.77
C LYS A 264 0.00 22.23 -17.58
N ASN A 265 -0.91 21.42 -18.09
CA ASN A 265 -2.36 21.57 -17.87
C ASN A 265 -2.72 21.53 -16.38
N LEU A 266 -1.95 20.79 -15.59
CA LEU A 266 -2.11 20.73 -14.13
C LEU A 266 -1.24 21.73 -13.37
N GLY A 267 -0.50 22.62 -14.05
CA GLY A 267 0.34 23.64 -13.42
C GLY A 267 1.76 23.20 -13.06
N TYR A 268 2.21 22.04 -13.55
CA TYR A 268 3.59 21.60 -13.40
C TYR A 268 4.46 22.09 -14.57
N SER A 269 5.60 22.68 -14.26
CA SER A 269 6.49 23.36 -15.22
C SER A 269 7.98 23.09 -14.95
N GLY A 270 8.28 22.19 -14.02
CA GLY A 270 9.65 21.81 -13.70
C GLY A 270 10.32 20.95 -14.78
N PRO A 271 11.65 20.77 -14.72
CA PRO A 271 12.40 19.99 -15.70
C PRO A 271 11.95 18.51 -15.71
N VAL A 272 11.79 17.94 -16.92
CA VAL A 272 11.31 16.57 -17.12
C VAL A 272 12.40 15.66 -17.70
N SER A 273 12.68 14.55 -17.01
CA SER A 273 13.50 13.44 -17.51
C SER A 273 12.62 12.22 -17.77
N ILE A 274 12.73 11.61 -18.94
CA ILE A 274 11.92 10.45 -19.34
C ILE A 274 12.84 9.31 -19.75
N THR A 275 12.64 8.12 -19.19
CA THR A 275 13.33 6.90 -19.61
C THR A 275 12.31 5.83 -19.99
N ALA A 276 12.41 5.34 -21.22
CA ALA A 276 11.56 4.33 -21.82
C ALA A 276 12.25 2.95 -21.76
N TYR A 277 11.62 1.98 -21.10
CA TYR A 277 12.15 0.64 -20.86
C TYR A 277 11.43 -0.38 -21.72
N GLY A 278 12.18 -1.29 -22.33
CA GLY A 278 11.61 -2.39 -23.11
C GLY A 278 12.65 -3.42 -23.53
N ASP A 279 12.17 -4.52 -24.10
CA ASP A 279 13.01 -5.34 -24.95
C ASP A 279 13.08 -4.66 -26.32
N LEU A 280 14.29 -4.27 -26.71
CA LEU A 280 14.53 -3.36 -27.83
C LEU A 280 15.21 -4.06 -28.99
N THR A 281 15.48 -5.35 -28.85
CA THR A 281 16.13 -6.18 -29.88
C THR A 281 15.40 -6.07 -31.22
N GLN A 282 14.06 -6.08 -31.19
CA GLN A 282 13.19 -6.02 -32.38
C GLN A 282 12.35 -4.73 -32.48
N THR A 283 12.59 -3.73 -31.62
CA THR A 283 11.86 -2.45 -31.71
C THR A 283 12.29 -1.68 -32.97
N PRO A 284 11.41 -1.03 -33.75
CA PRO A 284 11.79 -0.29 -34.95
C PRO A 284 12.77 0.88 -34.70
N ASP A 285 13.71 1.07 -35.62
CA ASP A 285 14.75 2.11 -35.54
C ASP A 285 14.20 3.54 -35.57
N ASP A 286 13.20 3.79 -36.40
CA ASP A 286 12.52 5.08 -36.52
C ASP A 286 11.82 5.47 -35.21
N LEU A 287 11.21 4.50 -34.52
CA LEU A 287 10.65 4.69 -33.19
C LEU A 287 11.74 5.11 -32.18
N LEU A 288 12.84 4.36 -32.12
CA LEU A 288 13.94 4.63 -31.19
C LEU A 288 14.63 5.97 -31.46
N ARG A 289 14.87 6.32 -32.73
CA ARG A 289 15.40 7.63 -33.14
C ARG A 289 14.42 8.73 -32.79
N GLY A 290 13.13 8.54 -33.04
CA GLY A 290 12.09 9.52 -32.74
C GLY A 290 12.07 9.89 -31.26
N LEU A 291 12.06 8.89 -30.37
CA LEU A 291 12.13 9.10 -28.92
C LEU A 291 13.42 9.83 -28.51
N SER A 292 14.60 9.28 -28.85
CA SER A 292 15.90 9.84 -28.47
C SER A 292 16.12 11.26 -29.00
N SER A 293 15.63 11.58 -30.20
CA SER A 293 15.76 12.92 -30.80
C SER A 293 15.08 14.04 -30.00
N THR A 294 14.17 13.67 -29.09
CA THR A 294 13.47 14.57 -28.18
C THR A 294 13.95 14.42 -26.73
N GLY A 295 15.12 13.85 -26.52
CA GLY A 295 15.70 13.70 -25.17
C GLY A 295 14.95 12.69 -24.30
N VAL A 296 14.27 11.70 -24.89
CA VAL A 296 13.79 10.52 -24.16
C VAL A 296 14.91 9.49 -24.15
N ASP A 297 15.35 9.13 -22.96
CA ASP A 297 16.31 8.04 -22.77
C ASP A 297 15.64 6.70 -23.06
N VAL A 298 16.36 5.77 -23.67
CA VAL A 298 15.82 4.46 -24.05
C VAL A 298 16.67 3.37 -23.42
N ALA A 299 16.06 2.47 -22.66
CA ALA A 299 16.72 1.47 -21.85
C ALA A 299 16.29 0.05 -22.22
N HIS A 300 17.20 -0.71 -22.84
CA HIS A 300 16.99 -2.12 -23.11
C HIS A 300 17.07 -2.96 -21.83
N THR A 301 16.09 -3.85 -21.67
CA THR A 301 15.96 -4.83 -20.60
C THR A 301 15.12 -6.01 -21.08
N ILE A 302 15.20 -7.14 -20.37
CA ILE A 302 14.26 -8.26 -20.52
C ILE A 302 13.16 -8.21 -19.46
N SER A 303 12.10 -8.99 -19.66
CA SER A 303 10.89 -8.97 -18.80
C SER A 303 11.21 -9.30 -17.34
N ASP A 304 12.08 -10.29 -17.08
CA ASP A 304 12.37 -10.80 -15.73
C ASP A 304 13.11 -9.81 -14.83
N VAL A 305 13.88 -8.89 -15.40
CA VAL A 305 14.66 -7.90 -14.63
C VAL A 305 14.17 -6.46 -14.79
N LYS A 306 13.24 -6.20 -15.72
CA LYS A 306 12.77 -4.84 -16.06
C LYS A 306 12.41 -3.99 -14.85
N TYR A 307 11.50 -4.45 -13.98
CA TYR A 307 11.08 -3.66 -12.81
C TYR A 307 12.18 -3.51 -11.77
N LYS A 308 13.07 -4.50 -11.64
CA LYS A 308 14.25 -4.39 -10.77
C LYS A 308 15.19 -3.29 -11.29
N ARG A 309 15.42 -3.21 -12.60
CA ARG A 309 16.24 -2.17 -13.24
C ARG A 309 15.58 -0.79 -13.15
N MET A 310 14.30 -0.68 -13.50
CA MET A 310 13.51 0.55 -13.34
C MET A 310 13.55 1.06 -11.91
N PHE A 311 13.34 0.19 -10.92
CA PHE A 311 13.39 0.59 -9.51
C PHE A 311 14.79 1.01 -9.08
N SER A 312 15.85 0.35 -9.56
CA SER A 312 17.23 0.76 -9.28
C SER A 312 17.53 2.16 -9.81
N ASP A 313 17.12 2.47 -11.04
CA ASP A 313 17.26 3.81 -11.62
C ASP A 313 16.44 4.85 -10.86
N LEU A 314 15.25 4.48 -10.40
CA LEU A 314 14.41 5.34 -9.54
C LEU A 314 15.10 5.68 -8.22
N LEU A 315 15.71 4.69 -7.56
CA LEU A 315 16.45 4.92 -6.32
C LEU A 315 17.69 5.79 -6.54
N ALA A 316 18.43 5.57 -7.63
CA ALA A 316 19.59 6.40 -7.98
C ALA A 316 19.17 7.85 -8.24
N TRP A 317 18.07 8.06 -8.98
CA TRP A 317 17.53 9.40 -9.21
C TRP A 317 17.08 10.07 -7.91
N ARG A 318 16.37 9.34 -7.04
CA ARG A 318 15.93 9.82 -5.72
C ARG A 318 17.07 10.36 -4.89
N ASP A 319 18.22 9.67 -4.88
CA ASP A 319 19.36 10.05 -4.05
C ASP A 319 19.99 11.38 -4.48
N LEU A 320 19.81 11.76 -5.75
CA LEU A 320 20.26 13.03 -6.31
C LEU A 320 19.18 14.12 -6.33
N ASN A 321 17.92 13.77 -6.06
CA ASN A 321 16.79 14.66 -6.21
C ASN A 321 15.84 14.55 -4.99
N PRO A 322 16.24 15.07 -3.82
CA PRO A 322 15.37 15.08 -2.66
C PRO A 322 14.09 15.91 -2.92
N PRO A 323 13.01 15.65 -2.16
CA PRO A 323 11.77 16.43 -2.26
C PRO A 323 12.00 17.94 -2.01
N PRO A 324 11.24 18.85 -2.65
CA PRO A 324 10.10 18.56 -3.52
C PRO A 324 10.54 18.07 -4.91
N ALA A 325 9.92 16.98 -5.35
CA ALA A 325 10.21 16.28 -6.59
C ALA A 325 9.02 15.38 -6.94
N THR A 326 8.77 15.20 -8.24
CA THR A 326 7.67 14.37 -8.74
C THR A 326 8.21 13.14 -9.46
N MET A 327 7.64 11.99 -9.16
CA MET A 327 7.91 10.73 -9.84
C MET A 327 6.68 10.31 -10.63
N MET A 328 6.86 9.85 -11.86
CA MET A 328 5.81 9.26 -12.68
C MET A 328 6.21 7.85 -13.10
N VAL A 329 5.30 6.89 -12.95
CA VAL A 329 5.48 5.55 -13.52
C VAL A 329 4.38 5.27 -14.53
N ILE A 330 4.77 4.82 -15.72
CA ILE A 330 3.87 4.43 -16.81
C ILE A 330 3.97 2.91 -17.00
N SER A 331 3.00 2.16 -16.47
CA SER A 331 2.99 0.70 -16.47
C SER A 331 1.67 0.13 -15.96
N ASP A 332 1.27 -1.02 -16.51
CA ASP A 332 0.11 -1.80 -16.04
C ASP A 332 0.45 -2.75 -14.87
N GLN A 333 1.74 -2.99 -14.60
CA GLN A 333 2.18 -3.91 -13.54
C GLN A 333 2.76 -3.19 -12.32
N LEU A 334 2.53 -1.88 -12.21
CA LEU A 334 3.00 -1.10 -11.07
C LEU A 334 2.52 -1.67 -9.72
N GLU A 335 1.25 -2.10 -9.64
CA GLU A 335 0.68 -2.68 -8.40
C GLU A 335 1.46 -3.92 -7.95
N GLN A 336 1.87 -4.77 -8.89
CA GLN A 336 2.57 -6.01 -8.59
C GLN A 336 4.01 -5.77 -8.13
N PHE A 337 4.73 -4.84 -8.76
CA PHE A 337 6.19 -4.75 -8.60
C PHE A 337 6.67 -3.52 -7.84
N LEU A 338 5.96 -2.40 -7.91
CA LEU A 338 6.47 -1.10 -7.45
C LEU A 338 5.61 -0.41 -6.39
N ALA A 339 4.32 -0.76 -6.25
CA ALA A 339 3.42 -0.03 -5.36
C ALA A 339 3.84 -0.05 -3.88
N LYS A 340 4.20 -1.22 -3.32
CA LYS A 340 4.69 -1.32 -1.93
C LYS A 340 5.94 -0.47 -1.67
N PRO A 341 7.05 -0.61 -2.44
CA PRO A 341 8.24 0.18 -2.18
C PRO A 341 8.03 1.70 -2.42
N LEU A 342 7.22 2.08 -3.41
CA LEU A 342 6.87 3.48 -3.66
C LEU A 342 6.01 4.07 -2.53
N ALA A 343 5.05 3.32 -1.98
CA ALA A 343 4.25 3.74 -0.84
C ALA A 343 5.13 4.04 0.36
N ARG A 344 6.07 3.14 0.69
CA ARG A 344 7.05 3.37 1.76
C ARG A 344 7.93 4.58 1.50
N LEU A 345 8.37 4.76 0.25
CA LEU A 345 9.14 5.94 -0.12
C LEU A 345 8.34 7.23 0.11
N GLN A 346 7.06 7.25 -0.27
CA GLN A 346 6.18 8.40 -0.06
C GLN A 346 5.89 8.66 1.42
N GLN A 347 5.70 7.61 2.23
CA GLN A 347 5.58 7.73 3.69
C GLN A 347 6.80 8.41 4.32
N MET A 348 8.01 8.06 3.87
CA MET A 348 9.26 8.58 4.42
C MET A 348 9.67 9.94 3.86
N LYS A 349 9.44 10.17 2.56
CA LYS A 349 10.03 11.30 1.83
C LYS A 349 9.01 12.18 1.11
N LYS A 350 7.70 11.99 1.26
CA LYS A 350 6.66 12.90 0.72
C LYS A 350 6.86 13.29 -0.77
N TYR A 351 7.44 12.42 -1.59
CA TYR A 351 7.50 12.65 -3.04
C TYR A 351 6.08 12.80 -3.61
N ASN A 352 5.94 13.63 -4.65
CA ASN A 352 4.72 13.71 -5.42
C ASN A 352 4.69 12.57 -6.45
N LEU A 353 3.55 11.92 -6.65
CA LEU A 353 3.42 10.76 -7.53
C LEU A 353 2.38 10.97 -8.62
N PHE A 354 2.74 10.57 -9.83
CA PHE A 354 1.88 10.44 -11.00
C PHE A 354 1.88 9.00 -11.49
N LEU A 355 0.75 8.55 -12.05
CA LEU A 355 0.65 7.24 -12.69
C LEU A 355 0.09 7.35 -14.10
N ALA A 356 0.50 6.44 -14.97
CA ALA A 356 -0.24 6.16 -16.19
C ALA A 356 -0.21 4.67 -16.53
N TYR A 357 -1.26 4.23 -17.22
CA TYR A 357 -1.49 2.83 -17.54
C TYR A 357 -2.34 2.72 -18.81
N SER A 358 -2.26 1.60 -19.53
CA SER A 358 -3.09 1.33 -20.70
C SER A 358 -4.55 1.13 -20.30
N SER A 359 -4.76 0.50 -19.14
CA SER A 359 -6.08 0.19 -18.60
C SER A 359 -6.11 0.45 -17.10
N ARG A 360 -7.22 1.03 -16.62
CA ARG A 360 -7.34 1.41 -15.22
C ARG A 360 -7.38 0.19 -14.32
N PRO A 361 -6.54 0.11 -13.27
CA PRO A 361 -6.65 -0.93 -12.27
C PRO A 361 -8.04 -0.95 -11.63
N TYR A 362 -8.60 -2.14 -11.46
CA TYR A 362 -9.93 -2.31 -10.87
C TYR A 362 -9.97 -1.91 -9.38
N LYS A 363 -8.89 -2.17 -8.65
CA LYS A 363 -8.74 -1.84 -7.23
C LYS A 363 -7.92 -0.57 -7.05
N MET A 364 -8.23 0.17 -6.00
CA MET A 364 -7.45 1.32 -5.59
C MET A 364 -6.05 0.93 -5.12
N SER A 365 -5.06 1.68 -5.59
CA SER A 365 -3.66 1.53 -5.20
C SER A 365 -3.45 1.94 -3.75
N VAL A 366 -2.44 1.34 -3.14
CA VAL A 366 -1.87 1.82 -1.87
C VAL A 366 -1.18 3.18 -2.02
N LEU A 367 -0.88 3.64 -3.25
CA LEU A 367 -0.21 4.91 -3.53
C LEU A 367 -1.16 6.10 -3.52
N VAL A 368 -0.74 7.20 -2.89
CA VAL A 368 -1.42 8.49 -2.98
C VAL A 368 -0.87 9.28 -4.16
N THR A 369 -1.70 9.48 -5.18
CA THR A 369 -1.33 10.12 -6.44
C THR A 369 -1.93 11.53 -6.55
N SER A 370 -1.19 12.42 -7.21
CA SER A 370 -1.70 13.77 -7.54
C SER A 370 -2.34 13.82 -8.92
N ALA A 371 -2.00 12.88 -9.80
CA ALA A 371 -2.60 12.77 -11.12
C ALA A 371 -2.41 11.37 -11.70
N GLU A 372 -3.39 10.94 -12.49
CA GLU A 372 -3.40 9.65 -13.18
C GLU A 372 -3.96 9.81 -14.59
N TRP A 373 -3.42 9.05 -15.53
CA TRP A 373 -3.89 9.07 -16.90
C TRP A 373 -4.01 7.68 -17.52
N LEU A 374 -4.99 7.54 -18.42
CA LEU A 374 -4.92 6.49 -19.44
C LEU A 374 -3.86 6.89 -20.47
N TRP A 375 -3.04 5.93 -20.88
CA TRP A 375 -1.95 6.15 -21.83
C TRP A 375 -2.44 6.77 -23.15
N GLU A 376 -3.55 6.28 -23.69
CA GLU A 376 -4.16 6.83 -24.89
C GLU A 376 -4.55 8.30 -24.72
N SER A 377 -5.08 8.67 -23.55
CA SER A 377 -5.46 10.04 -23.23
C SER A 377 -4.24 10.96 -23.08
N LEU A 378 -3.09 10.45 -22.60
CA LEU A 378 -1.83 11.22 -22.58
C LEU A 378 -1.37 11.57 -24.00
N LEU A 379 -1.46 10.60 -24.91
CA LEU A 379 -0.99 10.77 -26.29
C LEU A 379 -2.01 11.48 -27.19
N ALA A 380 -3.28 11.56 -26.76
CA ALA A 380 -4.34 12.20 -27.53
C ALA A 380 -3.96 13.61 -27.97
N VAL A 381 -4.29 13.94 -29.21
CA VAL A 381 -4.08 15.28 -29.76
C VAL A 381 -5.35 16.08 -29.51
N SER A 382 -5.28 17.16 -28.71
CA SER A 382 -6.45 18.01 -28.50
C SER A 382 -6.92 18.61 -29.83
N GLU A 383 -8.13 18.28 -30.30
CA GLU A 383 -8.70 18.84 -31.54
C GLU A 383 -8.81 20.36 -31.53
N LYS A 384 -8.91 20.97 -30.34
CA LYS A 384 -9.06 22.43 -30.14
C LYS A 384 -7.85 23.27 -30.59
N ARG A 385 -6.78 22.68 -31.12
CA ARG A 385 -5.58 23.41 -31.60
C ARG A 385 -5.13 23.03 -33.02
N ARG A 386 -6.03 22.55 -33.89
CA ARG A 386 -5.70 22.41 -35.33
C ARG A 386 -5.37 23.74 -36.04
N HIS A 387 -5.57 24.90 -35.41
CA HIS A 387 -5.39 26.22 -36.04
C HIS A 387 -4.24 27.10 -35.50
N VAL A 388 -3.34 26.60 -34.65
CA VAL A 388 -2.13 27.36 -34.29
C VAL A 388 -0.91 26.47 -34.42
N LEU A 389 -0.46 26.27 -35.66
CA LEU A 389 0.94 25.95 -35.95
C LEU A 389 1.78 27.20 -35.67
N GLN A 390 1.95 27.55 -34.40
CA GLN A 390 3.06 28.42 -34.02
C GLN A 390 4.30 27.54 -34.16
N LYS A 391 5.13 27.81 -35.17
CA LYS A 391 6.52 27.36 -35.21
C LYS A 391 7.19 27.86 -33.93
N CYS A 392 7.26 27.03 -32.89
CA CYS A 392 8.19 27.24 -31.78
C CYS A 392 9.59 26.88 -32.27
N SER A 393 10.14 27.72 -33.13
CA SER A 393 11.58 27.82 -33.33
C SER A 393 12.16 28.58 -32.16
N ASP A 394 12.32 27.88 -31.04
CA ASP A 394 13.20 28.25 -29.92
C ASP A 394 13.60 26.92 -29.23
N ARG A 395 14.40 26.13 -29.95
CA ARG A 395 15.08 24.98 -29.33
C ARG A 395 16.10 25.54 -28.33
N ARG A 396 15.71 25.62 -27.05
CA ARG A 396 16.68 25.29 -25.99
C ARG A 396 17.26 23.93 -26.37
N SER A 397 18.58 23.82 -26.31
CA SER A 397 19.32 22.61 -26.67
C SER A 397 18.89 21.42 -25.81
N GLU A 398 17.83 20.72 -26.18
CA GLU A 398 17.49 19.42 -25.62
C GLU A 398 18.59 18.46 -26.05
N SER A 399 19.34 17.93 -25.06
CA SER A 399 20.35 16.92 -25.30
C SER A 399 19.68 15.67 -25.89
N MET A 400 20.29 15.07 -26.92
CA MET A 400 19.84 13.77 -27.43
C MET A 400 19.74 12.76 -26.28
N GLY A 401 18.66 11.99 -26.26
CA GLY A 401 18.46 10.92 -25.28
C GLY A 401 19.50 9.83 -25.48
N VAL A 402 19.93 9.20 -24.38
CA VAL A 402 20.95 8.15 -24.37
C VAL A 402 20.29 6.78 -24.50
N PHE A 403 20.96 5.87 -25.19
CA PHE A 403 20.56 4.46 -25.28
C PHE A 403 21.30 3.66 -24.21
N TYR A 404 20.58 2.95 -23.34
CA TYR A 404 21.14 2.16 -22.26
C TYR A 404 20.88 0.68 -22.51
N CYS A 405 21.86 -0.18 -22.24
CA CYS A 405 21.63 -1.60 -22.02
C CYS A 405 21.68 -1.88 -20.52
N LYS A 406 20.52 -2.17 -19.91
CA LYS A 406 20.42 -2.44 -18.46
C LYS A 406 20.74 -3.89 -18.09
N LEU A 407 21.05 -4.74 -19.08
CA LEU A 407 21.64 -6.05 -18.86
C LEU A 407 23.15 -5.90 -18.64
N CYS A 408 23.83 -5.26 -19.58
CA CYS A 408 25.28 -5.09 -19.58
C CYS A 408 25.78 -3.83 -18.86
N PHE A 409 24.87 -2.96 -18.38
CA PHE A 409 25.19 -1.65 -17.79
C PHE A 409 26.05 -0.76 -18.72
N SER A 410 25.66 -0.68 -19.99
CA SER A 410 26.39 0.05 -21.03
C SER A 410 25.58 1.23 -21.57
N ASP A 411 26.26 2.36 -21.77
CA ASP A 411 25.69 3.60 -22.29
C ASP A 411 26.14 3.82 -23.73
N CYS A 412 25.19 3.99 -24.64
CA CYS A 412 25.40 4.16 -26.07
C CYS A 412 24.89 5.54 -26.52
N LYS A 413 25.79 6.36 -27.08
CA LYS A 413 25.46 7.72 -27.54
C LYS A 413 24.78 7.78 -28.92
N SER A 414 24.81 6.68 -29.68
CA SER A 414 24.16 6.58 -30.98
C SER A 414 23.40 5.26 -31.11
N LEU A 415 22.36 5.27 -31.94
CA LEU A 415 21.56 4.07 -32.20
C LEU A 415 22.38 2.97 -32.89
N ASP A 416 23.28 3.33 -33.80
CA ASP A 416 24.10 2.32 -34.50
C ASP A 416 25.03 1.59 -33.53
N HIS A 417 25.67 2.31 -32.59
CA HIS A 417 26.49 1.69 -31.54
C HIS A 417 25.64 0.80 -30.64
N PHE A 418 24.43 1.24 -30.30
CA PHE A 418 23.50 0.47 -29.50
C PHE A 418 23.07 -0.82 -30.21
N ARG A 419 22.72 -0.76 -31.50
CA ARG A 419 22.37 -1.95 -32.31
C ARG A 419 23.52 -2.94 -32.41
N ASN A 420 24.73 -2.44 -32.69
CA ASN A 420 25.92 -3.27 -32.73
C ASN A 420 26.17 -3.95 -31.38
N HIS A 421 25.95 -3.24 -30.26
CA HIS A 421 26.03 -3.81 -28.93
C HIS A 421 24.99 -4.91 -28.71
N LEU A 422 23.71 -4.66 -29.02
CA LEU A 422 22.65 -5.66 -28.83
C LEU A 422 22.83 -6.91 -29.73
N SER A 423 23.49 -6.77 -30.88
CA SER A 423 23.83 -7.90 -31.76
C SER A 423 25.15 -8.59 -31.42
N SER A 424 25.85 -8.15 -30.38
CA SER A 424 27.15 -8.71 -29.98
C SER A 424 27.00 -10.06 -29.27
N LYS A 425 28.03 -10.91 -29.38
CA LYS A 425 28.06 -12.20 -28.66
C LYS A 425 28.15 -11.99 -27.15
N GLU A 426 28.83 -10.93 -26.73
CA GLU A 426 28.98 -10.53 -25.33
C GLU A 426 27.62 -10.18 -24.71
N HIS A 427 26.76 -9.47 -25.45
CA HIS A 427 25.41 -9.17 -25.01
C HIS A 427 24.56 -10.44 -24.87
N ALA A 428 24.57 -11.30 -25.89
CA ALA A 428 23.83 -12.56 -25.86
C ALA A 428 24.27 -13.45 -24.67
N LEU A 429 25.58 -13.54 -24.41
CA LEU A 429 26.11 -14.29 -23.28
C LEU A 429 25.66 -13.71 -21.93
N GLU A 430 25.66 -12.38 -21.79
CA GLU A 430 25.20 -11.73 -20.57
C GLU A 430 23.69 -11.94 -20.33
N GLU A 431 22.88 -11.87 -21.38
CA GLU A 431 21.45 -12.19 -21.31
C GLU A 431 21.22 -13.64 -20.85
N ASP A 432 21.90 -14.60 -21.48
CA ASP A 432 21.83 -16.03 -21.13
C ASP A 432 22.25 -16.27 -19.67
N ASN A 433 23.32 -15.62 -19.21
CA ASN A 433 23.78 -15.70 -17.81
C ASN A 433 22.72 -15.20 -16.82
N ILE A 434 22.07 -14.07 -17.12
CA ILE A 434 21.01 -13.50 -16.29
C ILE A 434 19.81 -14.46 -16.23
N ILE A 435 19.37 -14.97 -17.38
CA ILE A 435 18.24 -15.91 -17.48
C ILE A 435 18.56 -17.18 -16.68
N SER A 436 19.71 -17.80 -16.91
CA SER A 436 20.15 -19.02 -16.19
C SER A 436 20.22 -18.81 -14.68
N HIS A 437 20.72 -17.65 -14.23
CA HIS A 437 20.76 -17.32 -12.81
C HIS A 437 19.35 -17.21 -12.21
N ILE A 438 18.41 -16.58 -12.90
CA ILE A 438 17.02 -16.44 -12.47
C ILE A 438 16.34 -17.81 -12.39
N GLU A 439 16.51 -18.66 -13.40
CA GLU A 439 15.98 -20.02 -13.42
C GLU A 439 16.52 -20.87 -12.26
N SER A 440 17.82 -20.75 -11.98
CA SER A 440 18.47 -21.42 -10.84
C SER A 440 17.88 -20.96 -9.50
N LEU A 441 17.68 -19.65 -9.31
CA LEU A 441 17.04 -19.12 -8.10
C LEU A 441 15.59 -19.61 -7.95
N HIS A 442 14.82 -19.65 -9.05
CA HIS A 442 13.46 -20.18 -9.04
C HIS A 442 13.43 -21.67 -8.70
N TYR A 443 14.40 -22.45 -9.19
CA TYR A 443 14.54 -23.85 -8.85
C TYR A 443 14.87 -24.05 -7.37
N GLN A 444 15.86 -23.33 -6.84
CA GLN A 444 16.23 -23.38 -5.42
C GLN A 444 15.06 -22.98 -4.52
N ARG A 445 14.34 -21.91 -4.87
CA ARG A 445 13.16 -21.47 -4.12
C ARG A 445 12.06 -22.53 -4.11
N ARG A 446 11.82 -23.20 -5.24
CA ARG A 446 10.86 -24.31 -5.31
C ARG A 446 11.26 -25.47 -4.40
N GLN A 447 12.51 -25.89 -4.44
CA GLN A 447 13.00 -26.95 -3.53
C GLN A 447 12.85 -26.58 -2.07
N TRP A 448 13.15 -25.33 -1.72
CA TRP A 448 12.99 -24.84 -0.34
C TRP A 448 11.53 -24.88 0.11
N ILE A 449 10.59 -24.40 -0.72
CA ILE A 449 9.14 -24.47 -0.45
C ILE A 449 8.67 -25.93 -0.33
N GLU A 450 9.11 -26.82 -1.22
CA GLU A 450 8.76 -28.24 -1.15
C GLU A 450 9.23 -28.89 0.16
N MET A 451 10.44 -28.57 0.63
CA MET A 451 10.95 -29.07 1.91
C MET A 451 10.14 -28.55 3.11
N GLU A 452 9.72 -27.28 3.10
CA GLU A 452 8.93 -26.71 4.19
C GLU A 452 7.48 -27.20 4.19
N MET A 453 6.85 -27.29 3.02
CA MET A 453 5.43 -27.66 2.90
C MET A 453 5.21 -29.18 2.93
N PHE A 454 6.19 -29.98 2.51
CA PHE A 454 6.10 -31.44 2.45
C PHE A 454 7.30 -32.11 3.14
N PRO A 455 7.47 -31.94 4.47
CA PRO A 455 8.57 -32.58 5.19
C PRO A 455 8.44 -34.10 5.07
N LYS A 456 9.50 -34.75 4.54
CA LYS A 456 9.55 -36.22 4.43
C LYS A 456 9.32 -36.83 5.82
N SER A 457 8.23 -37.58 5.97
CA SER A 457 7.95 -38.32 7.20
C SER A 457 9.11 -39.27 7.50
N LYS A 458 9.67 -39.20 8.72
CA LYS A 458 10.63 -40.18 9.21
C LYS A 458 9.94 -41.55 9.16
N ARG A 459 10.39 -42.44 8.28
CA ARG A 459 9.97 -43.85 8.27
C ARG A 459 10.20 -44.43 9.67
N LEU A 460 9.12 -44.81 10.36
CA LEU A 460 9.17 -45.66 11.54
C LEU A 460 9.91 -46.94 11.15
N ARG A 461 11.06 -47.20 11.79
CA ARG A 461 11.71 -48.50 11.74
C ARG A 461 10.71 -49.51 12.32
N LYS A 462 10.21 -50.42 11.48
CA LYS A 462 9.55 -51.64 11.96
C LYS A 462 10.57 -52.37 12.84
N THR A 463 10.27 -52.48 14.12
CA THR A 463 10.90 -53.46 15.01
C THR A 463 10.49 -54.84 14.49
N SER A 464 11.45 -55.57 13.91
CA SER A 464 11.33 -57.01 13.70
C SER A 464 11.40 -57.68 15.07
N GLY A 465 10.28 -58.30 15.47
CA GLY A 465 10.24 -59.29 16.53
C GLY A 465 10.75 -60.65 16.07
#